data_AF-A0A3B8W7W1-F1
#
_entry.id   AF-A0A3B8W7W1-F1
#
_cell.length_a   1.000
_cell.length_b   1.000
_cell.length_c   1.000
_cell.angle_alpha   90.00
_cell.angle_beta   90.00
_cell.angle_gamma   90.00
#
_symmetry.space_group_name_H-M   'P 1'
#
loop_
_entity.id
_entity.type
_entity.pdbx_description
1 polymer ?
#
loop_
_entity_poly.entity_id
_entity_poly.type
_entity_poly.pdbx_seq_one_letter_code
_entity_poly.pdbx_strand_id
1 'polypeptide(L)'
;MSICQVSRNHQISVFSHVSKLGILLVLATPMITRLPSFLLFCLALLLSGACSSGKKAFERGDYYDAVLQAVNRLRQKPDHKKSIEVLQLSYMAAVEYLENDAQNQITSNANFKWRNAVSNYEKINNLYEQIRTSPGAQKVITNPVNRYKELNDLKQKAAAETYEAGIQYMMKNTRQDAKQAYFLFTEANGYSPGYRESIEMRDQAKFDATLKVVVEPMLDNSYGWDFESAVFGARLNEFVKFYTPDQAQRDSLKRIDQFLRISFNGFQESRPNITKRSESYADSVKTGEKTVGGQKVPVYHKVSG
;
A
#
# COMPACT_ATOMS: atom_id res chain seq x y z
N MET A 1 44.58 -5.43 15.81
CA MET A 1 43.62 -6.39 16.40
C MET A 1 42.33 -6.27 15.59
N SER A 2 41.83 -7.40 15.07
CA SER A 2 40.75 -7.55 14.07
C SER A 2 41.09 -7.25 12.62
N ILE A 3 41.60 -8.27 11.91
CA ILE A 3 41.29 -8.55 10.49
C ILE A 3 41.44 -10.07 10.30
N CYS A 4 40.42 -10.75 9.79
CA CYS A 4 40.59 -11.79 8.77
C CYS A 4 39.25 -12.16 8.12
N GLN A 5 38.99 -11.54 6.97
CA GLN A 5 38.07 -12.08 5.97
C GLN A 5 38.74 -13.27 5.28
N VAL A 6 37.99 -14.35 5.10
CA VAL A 6 38.44 -15.57 4.42
C VAL A 6 38.45 -15.35 2.90
N SER A 7 39.61 -15.69 2.35
CA SER A 7 40.08 -15.56 0.97
C SER A 7 39.40 -16.53 0.01
N ARG A 8 39.19 -16.06 -1.24
CA ARG A 8 38.77 -16.88 -2.39
C ARG A 8 39.98 -17.62 -2.98
N ASN A 9 39.75 -18.88 -3.34
CA ASN A 9 40.74 -19.78 -3.93
C ASN A 9 41.06 -19.43 -5.39
N HIS A 10 42.34 -19.66 -5.69
CA HIS A 10 43.02 -19.68 -6.98
C HIS A 10 42.32 -20.50 -8.07
N GLN A 11 42.45 -20.02 -9.31
CA GLN A 11 43.02 -20.85 -10.38
C GLN A 11 44.11 -20.07 -11.11
N ILE A 12 45.30 -20.65 -11.09
CA ILE A 12 46.45 -20.31 -11.92
C ILE A 12 46.36 -21.17 -13.19
N SER A 13 46.54 -20.57 -14.36
CA SER A 13 47.09 -21.27 -15.52
C SER A 13 48.30 -20.51 -16.02
N VAL A 14 49.41 -21.24 -16.12
CA VAL A 14 50.73 -20.79 -16.55
C VAL A 14 50.80 -20.94 -18.07
N PHE A 15 51.28 -19.92 -18.78
CA PHE A 15 51.89 -20.10 -20.09
C PHE A 15 53.14 -19.22 -20.21
N SER A 16 54.06 -19.74 -21.00
CA SER A 16 55.51 -19.60 -20.87
C SER A 16 56.13 -18.62 -21.87
N HIS A 17 57.26 -18.05 -21.42
CA HIS A 17 58.50 -17.74 -22.16
C HIS A 17 58.58 -16.61 -23.22
N VAL A 18 59.32 -15.56 -22.81
CA VAL A 18 60.56 -15.03 -23.44
C VAL A 18 60.48 -14.43 -24.86
N SER A 19 60.61 -13.11 -24.97
CA SER A 19 61.87 -12.40 -25.35
C SER A 19 61.67 -10.96 -25.86
N LYS A 20 62.59 -10.10 -25.40
CA LYS A 20 63.25 -8.93 -26.05
C LYS A 20 62.44 -7.72 -26.53
N LEU A 21 62.80 -6.59 -25.88
CA LEU A 21 63.10 -5.24 -26.41
C LEU A 21 62.31 -4.73 -27.63
N GLY A 22 61.52 -3.68 -27.38
CA GLY A 22 61.01 -2.78 -28.42
C GLY A 22 60.45 -1.51 -27.78
N ILE A 23 61.22 -0.42 -27.87
CA ILE A 23 60.75 0.94 -27.57
C ILE A 23 59.67 1.28 -28.61
N LEU A 24 58.45 1.58 -28.16
CA LEU A 24 57.48 2.29 -29.01
C LEU A 24 56.67 3.29 -28.19
N LEU A 25 56.90 4.55 -28.56
CA LEU A 25 56.19 5.76 -28.19
C LEU A 25 54.67 5.59 -28.42
N VAL A 26 53.86 5.66 -27.35
CA VAL A 26 52.40 5.83 -27.47
C VAL A 26 52.04 7.18 -26.90
N LEU A 27 51.56 8.04 -27.79
CA LEU A 27 51.06 9.38 -27.52
C LEU A 27 49.92 9.32 -26.50
N ALA A 28 50.10 10.01 -25.38
CA ALA A 28 49.03 10.32 -24.46
C ALA A 28 48.04 11.30 -25.12
N THR A 29 46.81 10.85 -25.37
CA THR A 29 45.67 11.74 -25.58
C THR A 29 44.71 11.56 -24.41
N PRO A 30 44.40 12.60 -23.62
CA PRO A 30 43.46 12.48 -22.52
C PRO A 30 42.03 12.53 -23.08
N MET A 31 41.39 11.37 -23.18
CA MET A 31 39.96 11.26 -23.48
C MET A 31 39.13 11.23 -22.19
N ILE A 32 39.35 12.16 -21.26
CA ILE A 32 38.57 12.24 -20.01
C ILE A 32 38.39 13.72 -19.68
N THR A 33 37.14 14.23 -19.68
CA THR A 33 36.69 15.42 -18.90
C THR A 33 35.25 15.88 -19.22
N ARG A 34 34.58 15.36 -20.26
CA ARG A 34 33.24 15.85 -20.64
C ARG A 34 32.06 15.19 -19.89
N LEU A 35 32.29 14.04 -19.24
CA LEU A 35 31.26 13.31 -18.47
C LEU A 35 30.86 13.99 -17.13
N PRO A 36 31.79 14.51 -16.29
CA PRO A 36 31.40 15.15 -15.03
C PRO A 36 30.68 16.49 -15.24
N SER A 37 30.98 17.22 -16.33
CA SER A 37 30.34 18.50 -16.63
C SER A 37 28.89 18.34 -17.10
N PHE A 38 28.58 17.27 -17.83
CA PHE A 38 27.20 16.95 -18.21
C PHE A 38 26.38 16.47 -17.00
N LEU A 39 26.99 15.69 -16.11
CA LEU A 39 26.36 15.27 -14.85
C LEU A 39 26.11 16.45 -13.91
N LEU A 40 27.06 17.41 -13.81
CA LEU A 40 26.89 18.64 -13.05
C LEU A 40 25.82 19.56 -13.66
N PHE A 41 25.71 19.61 -14.99
CA PHE A 41 24.69 20.38 -15.70
C PHE A 41 23.29 19.76 -15.53
N CYS A 42 23.16 18.43 -15.61
CA CYS A 42 21.91 17.73 -15.29
C CYS A 42 21.51 17.91 -13.82
N LEU A 43 22.47 17.89 -12.89
CA LEU A 43 22.23 18.17 -11.47
C LEU A 43 21.82 19.64 -11.23
N ALA A 44 22.41 20.59 -11.94
CA ALA A 44 22.02 22.01 -11.90
C ALA A 44 20.62 22.24 -12.49
N LEU A 45 20.26 21.54 -13.58
CA LEU A 45 18.92 21.57 -14.16
C LEU A 45 17.86 20.98 -13.22
N LEU A 46 18.15 19.87 -12.54
CA LEU A 46 17.27 19.28 -11.51
C LEU A 46 17.05 20.22 -10.32
N LEU A 47 18.07 20.98 -9.92
CA LEU A 47 17.98 21.96 -8.82
C LEU A 47 17.27 23.27 -9.23
N SER A 48 17.18 23.57 -10.53
CA SER A 48 16.58 24.81 -11.04
C SER A 48 15.04 24.75 -11.20
N GLY A 49 14.45 23.54 -11.26
CA GLY A 49 12.99 23.34 -11.38
C GLY A 49 12.19 23.71 -10.13
N ALA A 50 12.83 23.74 -8.96
CA ALA A 50 12.17 24.02 -7.67
C ALA A 50 11.80 25.50 -7.47
N CYS A 51 12.38 26.42 -8.24
CA CYS A 51 12.14 27.87 -8.09
C CYS A 51 10.98 28.41 -8.95
N SER A 52 10.48 27.64 -9.93
CA SER A 52 9.34 28.03 -10.78
C SER A 52 8.07 27.21 -10.51
N SER A 53 8.13 26.22 -9.62
CA SER A 53 7.06 25.23 -9.47
C SER A 53 5.78 25.85 -8.89
N GLY A 54 5.89 26.73 -7.89
CA GLY A 54 4.71 27.31 -7.23
C GLY A 54 3.93 28.26 -8.12
N LYS A 55 4.62 29.09 -8.93
CA LYS A 55 3.97 29.96 -9.92
C LYS A 55 3.29 29.14 -11.02
N LYS A 56 3.94 28.08 -11.50
CA LYS A 56 3.35 27.16 -12.49
C LYS A 56 2.13 26.42 -11.93
N ALA A 57 2.15 26.02 -10.66
CA ALA A 57 1.00 25.39 -10.01
C ALA A 57 -0.21 26.35 -10.00
N PHE A 58 0.02 27.61 -9.61
CA PHE A 58 -1.01 28.65 -9.65
C PHE A 58 -1.56 28.88 -11.07
N GLU A 59 -0.68 29.02 -12.07
CA GLU A 59 -1.08 29.21 -13.47
C GLU A 59 -1.89 28.04 -14.05
N ARG A 60 -1.78 26.84 -13.47
CA ARG A 60 -2.57 25.65 -13.85
C ARG A 60 -3.87 25.49 -13.05
N GLY A 61 -4.14 26.36 -12.08
CA GLY A 61 -5.29 26.25 -11.17
C GLY A 61 -5.05 25.35 -9.95
N ASP A 62 -3.83 24.85 -9.74
CA ASP A 62 -3.45 24.03 -8.58
C ASP A 62 -3.17 24.91 -7.35
N TYR A 63 -4.17 25.68 -6.90
CA TYR A 63 -3.98 26.71 -5.87
C TYR A 63 -3.47 26.16 -4.54
N TYR A 64 -3.97 25.00 -4.10
CA TYR A 64 -3.53 24.33 -2.86
C TYR A 64 -2.01 24.03 -2.88
N ASP A 65 -1.53 23.41 -3.97
CA ASP A 65 -0.12 23.07 -4.11
C ASP A 65 0.75 24.32 -4.26
N ALA A 66 0.27 25.35 -4.94
CA ALA A 66 0.96 26.63 -5.06
C ALA A 66 1.22 27.25 -3.68
N VAL A 67 0.22 27.22 -2.78
CA VAL A 67 0.38 27.68 -1.39
C VAL A 67 1.40 26.83 -0.65
N LEU A 68 1.28 25.50 -0.68
CA LEU A 68 2.21 24.61 0.04
C LEU A 68 3.66 24.81 -0.39
N GLN A 69 3.91 24.92 -1.68
CA GLN A 69 5.25 25.15 -2.23
C GLN A 69 5.79 26.52 -1.83
N ALA A 70 4.96 27.56 -1.86
CA ALA A 70 5.34 28.90 -1.42
C ALA A 70 5.69 28.93 0.07
N VAL A 71 4.85 28.34 0.92
CA VAL A 71 5.07 28.25 2.38
C VAL A 71 6.35 27.46 2.69
N ASN A 72 6.57 26.32 2.03
CA ASN A 72 7.78 25.52 2.22
C ASN A 72 9.04 26.31 1.84
N ARG A 73 8.98 27.10 0.76
CA ARG A 73 10.10 27.96 0.36
C ARG A 73 10.34 29.11 1.35
N LEU A 74 9.28 29.74 1.85
CA LEU A 74 9.36 30.80 2.86
C LEU A 74 9.86 30.30 4.21
N ARG A 75 9.64 29.01 4.52
CA ARG A 75 10.22 28.35 5.70
C ARG A 75 11.74 28.30 5.62
N GLN A 76 12.28 28.08 4.43
CA GLN A 76 13.74 28.05 4.19
C GLN A 76 14.33 29.45 4.01
N LYS A 77 13.62 30.33 3.30
CA LYS A 77 14.05 31.70 2.98
C LYS A 77 12.88 32.69 3.18
N PRO A 78 12.76 33.32 4.37
CA PRO A 78 11.62 34.16 4.72
C PRO A 78 11.40 35.40 3.85
N ASP A 79 12.44 35.90 3.19
CA ASP A 79 12.44 37.10 2.34
C ASP A 79 12.37 36.76 0.83
N HIS A 80 12.01 35.53 0.47
CA HIS A 80 11.97 35.08 -0.92
C HIS A 80 10.83 35.73 -1.71
N LYS A 81 11.14 36.85 -2.40
CA LYS A 81 10.20 37.70 -3.16
C LYS A 81 9.15 36.95 -3.97
N LYS A 82 9.55 35.98 -4.81
CA LYS A 82 8.61 35.22 -5.67
C LYS A 82 7.64 34.35 -4.85
N SER A 83 8.07 33.82 -3.72
CA SER A 83 7.19 32.99 -2.87
C SER A 83 6.24 33.85 -2.05
N ILE A 84 6.65 35.05 -1.67
CA ILE A 84 5.75 36.05 -1.08
C ILE A 84 4.63 36.38 -2.06
N GLU A 85 4.98 36.74 -3.31
CA GLU A 85 4.00 37.04 -4.36
C GLU A 85 3.05 35.87 -4.64
N VAL A 86 3.59 34.66 -4.84
CA VAL A 86 2.76 33.47 -5.06
C VAL A 86 1.82 33.22 -3.88
N LEU A 87 2.31 33.31 -2.64
CA LEU A 87 1.48 33.09 -1.45
C LEU A 87 0.36 34.12 -1.32
N GLN A 88 0.63 35.39 -1.64
CA GLN A 88 -0.39 36.46 -1.62
C GLN A 88 -1.50 36.22 -2.65
N LEU A 89 -1.13 35.74 -3.85
CA LEU A 89 -2.09 35.48 -4.92
C LEU A 89 -2.87 34.17 -4.71
N SER A 90 -2.20 33.11 -4.26
CA SER A 90 -2.77 31.76 -4.26
C SER A 90 -3.54 31.42 -3.00
N TYR A 91 -3.27 32.05 -1.85
CA TYR A 91 -3.86 31.63 -0.58
C TYR A 91 -5.38 31.76 -0.53
N MET A 92 -5.92 32.94 -0.83
CA MET A 92 -7.37 33.14 -0.81
C MET A 92 -8.07 32.39 -1.94
N ALA A 93 -7.44 32.33 -3.12
CA ALA A 93 -7.93 31.50 -4.23
C ALA A 93 -8.04 30.01 -3.84
N ALA A 94 -7.06 29.48 -3.09
CA ALA A 94 -7.10 28.10 -2.62
C ALA A 94 -8.22 27.86 -1.61
N VAL A 95 -8.39 28.77 -0.63
CA VAL A 95 -9.46 28.67 0.37
C VAL A 95 -10.82 28.73 -0.30
N GLU A 96 -11.06 29.72 -1.15
CA GLU A 96 -12.33 29.90 -1.86
C GLU A 96 -12.64 28.72 -2.77
N TYR A 97 -11.65 28.22 -3.52
CA TYR A 97 -11.81 27.04 -4.37
C TYR A 97 -12.23 25.81 -3.56
N LEU A 98 -11.55 25.53 -2.45
CA LEU A 98 -11.83 24.38 -1.59
C LEU A 98 -13.19 24.50 -0.90
N GLU A 99 -13.59 25.69 -0.45
CA GLU A 99 -14.90 25.94 0.14
C GLU A 99 -16.03 25.79 -0.88
N ASN A 100 -15.87 26.38 -2.06
CA ASN A 100 -16.85 26.26 -3.14
C ASN A 100 -16.99 24.81 -3.60
N ASP A 101 -15.89 24.07 -3.76
CA ASP A 101 -15.97 22.65 -4.09
C ASP A 101 -16.64 21.86 -2.96
N ALA A 102 -16.28 22.06 -1.69
CA ALA A 102 -16.94 21.40 -0.57
C ALA A 102 -18.46 21.66 -0.56
N GLN A 103 -18.88 22.90 -0.79
CA GLN A 103 -20.30 23.26 -0.85
C GLN A 103 -20.99 22.62 -2.06
N ASN A 104 -20.33 22.58 -3.22
CA ASN A 104 -20.84 21.91 -4.42
C ASN A 104 -21.00 20.40 -4.20
N GLN A 105 -20.07 19.75 -3.51
CA GLN A 105 -20.21 18.34 -3.14
C GLN A 105 -21.44 18.14 -2.25
N ILE A 106 -21.60 18.96 -1.20
CA ILE A 106 -22.71 18.87 -0.25
C ILE A 106 -24.08 19.04 -0.92
N THR A 107 -24.19 20.01 -1.84
CA THR A 107 -25.43 20.29 -2.58
C THR A 107 -25.70 19.27 -3.68
N SER A 108 -24.66 18.58 -4.16
CA SER A 108 -24.83 17.47 -5.10
C SER A 108 -25.49 16.25 -4.45
N ASN A 109 -26.03 15.38 -5.30
CA ASN A 109 -26.46 14.02 -4.92
C ASN A 109 -25.33 13.00 -5.15
N ALA A 110 -24.06 13.42 -5.12
CA ALA A 110 -22.94 12.50 -5.28
C ALA A 110 -22.83 11.55 -4.08
N ASN A 111 -22.36 10.33 -4.36
CA ASN A 111 -21.96 9.40 -3.31
C ASN A 111 -20.78 9.98 -2.52
N PHE A 112 -20.77 9.77 -1.20
CA PHE A 112 -19.70 10.22 -0.31
C PHE A 112 -19.45 11.74 -0.30
N LYS A 113 -20.51 12.53 -0.48
CA LYS A 113 -20.41 13.98 -0.53
C LYS A 113 -19.87 14.60 0.76
N TRP A 114 -20.23 14.04 1.91
CA TRP A 114 -19.76 14.57 3.20
C TRP A 114 -18.28 14.27 3.40
N ARG A 115 -17.81 13.09 3.01
CA ARG A 115 -16.40 12.69 2.95
C ARG A 115 -15.59 13.60 2.05
N ASN A 116 -16.10 13.91 0.86
CA ASN A 116 -15.41 14.81 -0.07
C ASN A 116 -15.30 16.22 0.54
N ALA A 117 -16.37 16.72 1.16
CA ALA A 117 -16.34 18.00 1.86
C ALA A 117 -15.35 17.99 3.03
N VAL A 118 -15.32 16.93 3.85
CA VAL A 118 -14.33 16.75 4.93
C VAL A 118 -12.91 16.87 4.39
N SER A 119 -12.58 16.20 3.29
CA SER A 119 -11.25 16.28 2.65
C SER A 119 -10.86 17.73 2.28
N ASN A 120 -11.79 18.51 1.74
CA ASN A 120 -11.52 19.91 1.39
C ASN A 120 -11.32 20.79 2.62
N TYR A 121 -12.14 20.64 3.67
CA TYR A 121 -11.98 21.37 4.91
C TYR A 121 -10.69 20.98 5.66
N GLU A 122 -10.27 19.71 5.59
CA GLU A 122 -8.98 19.27 6.12
C GLU A 122 -7.81 19.92 5.37
N LYS A 123 -7.91 20.08 4.04
CA LYS A 123 -6.92 20.85 3.26
C LYS A 123 -6.86 22.31 3.68
N ILE A 124 -7.99 22.98 3.91
CA ILE A 124 -8.02 24.37 4.40
C ILE A 124 -7.29 24.48 5.75
N ASN A 125 -7.63 23.59 6.69
CA ASN A 125 -6.99 23.56 8.01
C ASN A 125 -5.51 23.17 7.93
N ASN A 126 -5.11 22.35 6.95
CA ASN A 126 -3.70 22.10 6.67
C ASN A 126 -2.99 23.37 6.20
N LEU A 127 -3.55 24.15 5.28
CA LEU A 127 -2.97 25.44 4.86
C LEU A 127 -2.80 26.39 6.05
N TYR A 128 -3.80 26.47 6.92
CA TYR A 128 -3.75 27.24 8.16
C TYR A 128 -2.53 26.84 9.01
N GLU A 129 -2.35 25.55 9.28
CA GLU A 129 -1.23 25.04 10.08
C GLU A 129 0.13 25.26 9.40
N GLN A 130 0.21 25.07 8.07
CA GLN A 130 1.45 25.29 7.34
C GLN A 130 1.91 26.76 7.40
N ILE A 131 0.97 27.71 7.29
CA ILE A 131 1.27 29.14 7.40
C ILE A 131 1.67 29.50 8.83
N ARG A 132 0.90 29.04 9.83
CA ARG A 132 1.15 29.34 11.26
C ARG A 132 2.49 28.82 11.74
N THR A 133 2.95 27.68 11.20
CA THR A 133 4.25 27.06 11.55
C THR A 133 5.43 27.60 10.74
N SER A 134 5.23 28.58 9.86
CA SER A 134 6.27 29.18 9.03
C SER A 134 6.38 30.68 9.32
N PRO A 135 7.42 31.16 10.03
CA PRO A 135 7.57 32.58 10.37
C PRO A 135 7.63 33.49 9.13
N GLY A 136 8.19 32.99 8.02
CA GLY A 136 8.20 33.72 6.74
C GLY A 136 6.80 33.84 6.14
N ALA A 137 6.01 32.77 6.15
CA ALA A 137 4.64 32.80 5.63
C ALA A 137 3.69 33.61 6.52
N GLN A 138 3.84 33.53 7.85
CA GLN A 138 3.01 34.27 8.81
C GLN A 138 3.21 35.79 8.71
N LYS A 139 4.38 36.27 8.26
CA LYS A 139 4.60 37.69 7.93
C LYS A 139 3.83 38.16 6.69
N VAL A 140 3.55 37.23 5.78
CA VAL A 140 2.83 37.52 4.52
C VAL A 140 1.32 37.41 4.74
N ILE A 141 0.87 36.35 5.40
CA ILE A 141 -0.52 36.09 5.75
C ILE A 141 -0.66 36.12 7.27
N THR A 142 -0.98 37.30 7.80
CA THR A 142 -1.01 37.54 9.25
C THR A 142 -2.18 36.85 9.94
N ASN A 143 -3.31 36.69 9.26
CA ASN A 143 -4.52 36.08 9.80
C ASN A 143 -5.01 34.93 8.90
N PRO A 144 -4.35 33.76 8.94
CA PRO A 144 -4.81 32.62 8.17
C PRO A 144 -6.17 32.13 8.71
N VAL A 145 -7.03 31.73 7.78
CA VAL A 145 -8.38 31.23 8.00
C VAL A 145 -8.34 29.74 8.38
N ASN A 146 -9.11 29.36 9.41
CA ASN A 146 -9.38 27.97 9.75
C ASN A 146 -10.89 27.66 9.71
N ARG A 147 -11.21 26.37 9.69
CA ARG A 147 -12.56 25.79 9.58
C ARG A 147 -12.72 24.57 10.48
N TYR A 148 -12.13 24.59 11.67
CA TYR A 148 -12.21 23.44 12.58
C TYR A 148 -13.64 23.15 13.05
N LYS A 149 -14.46 24.20 13.23
CA LYS A 149 -15.85 24.06 13.66
C LYS A 149 -16.70 23.38 12.59
N GLU A 150 -16.65 23.90 11.37
CA GLU A 150 -17.36 23.37 10.20
C GLU A 150 -16.90 21.93 9.91
N LEU A 151 -15.60 21.67 10.01
CA LEU A 151 -15.04 20.33 9.84
C LEU A 151 -15.61 19.32 10.85
N ASN A 152 -15.76 19.69 12.12
CA ASN A 152 -16.30 18.79 13.14
C ASN A 152 -17.76 18.40 12.86
N ASP A 153 -18.59 19.36 12.45
CA ASP A 153 -19.98 19.09 12.08
C ASP A 153 -20.08 18.16 10.86
N LEU A 154 -19.17 18.32 9.90
CA LEU A 154 -19.11 17.49 8.70
C LEU A 154 -18.61 16.08 8.99
N LYS A 155 -17.65 15.92 9.91
CA LYS A 155 -17.12 14.60 10.29
C LYS A 155 -18.21 13.66 10.82
N GLN A 156 -19.17 14.16 11.59
CA GLN A 156 -20.31 13.34 12.04
C GLN A 156 -21.17 12.84 10.86
N LYS A 157 -21.41 13.70 9.87
CA LYS A 157 -22.19 13.34 8.66
C LYS A 157 -21.40 12.37 7.76
N ALA A 158 -20.11 12.59 7.61
CA ALA A 158 -19.19 11.72 6.88
C ALA A 158 -19.11 10.32 7.51
N ALA A 159 -19.04 10.25 8.85
CA ALA A 159 -19.10 8.97 9.58
C ALA A 159 -20.42 8.23 9.28
N ALA A 160 -21.55 8.94 9.29
CA ALA A 160 -22.86 8.35 9.01
C ALA A 160 -22.98 7.78 7.59
N GLU A 161 -22.65 8.55 6.56
CA GLU A 161 -22.73 8.06 5.17
C GLU A 161 -21.76 6.91 4.90
N THR A 162 -20.56 6.96 5.50
CA THR A 162 -19.51 5.97 5.27
C THR A 162 -19.84 4.67 5.98
N TYR A 163 -20.37 4.75 7.20
CA TYR A 163 -20.88 3.60 7.94
C TYR A 163 -22.00 2.91 7.17
N GLU A 164 -22.98 3.67 6.69
CA GLU A 164 -24.10 3.12 5.92
C GLU A 164 -23.60 2.41 4.65
N ALA A 165 -22.68 3.04 3.92
CA ALA A 165 -22.05 2.38 2.77
C ALA A 165 -21.35 1.07 3.16
N GLY A 166 -20.66 1.03 4.31
CA GLY A 166 -20.05 -0.19 4.85
C GLY A 166 -21.06 -1.32 5.08
N ILE A 167 -22.24 -0.99 5.64
CA ILE A 167 -23.34 -1.94 5.82
C ILE A 167 -23.84 -2.47 4.46
N GLN A 168 -24.03 -1.59 3.48
CA GLN A 168 -24.47 -1.99 2.13
C GLN A 168 -23.46 -2.94 1.45
N TYR A 169 -22.16 -2.75 1.67
CA TYR A 169 -21.15 -3.69 1.20
C TYR A 169 -21.19 -5.03 1.95
N MET A 170 -21.37 -5.03 3.27
CA MET A 170 -21.52 -6.27 4.05
C MET A 170 -22.72 -7.11 3.59
N MET A 171 -23.84 -6.47 3.24
CA MET A 171 -25.05 -7.15 2.77
C MET A 171 -24.84 -7.96 1.48
N LYS A 172 -23.85 -7.62 0.66
CA LYS A 172 -23.53 -8.37 -0.57
C LYS A 172 -22.90 -9.73 -0.29
N ASN A 173 -22.40 -9.95 0.93
CA ASN A 173 -21.87 -11.22 1.41
C ASN A 173 -20.78 -11.83 0.51
N THR A 174 -19.94 -10.99 -0.10
CA THR A 174 -18.75 -11.45 -0.84
C THR A 174 -17.48 -11.04 -0.12
N ARG A 175 -16.41 -11.82 -0.29
CA ARG A 175 -15.09 -11.49 0.28
C ARG A 175 -14.59 -10.13 -0.19
N GLN A 176 -14.80 -9.77 -1.45
CA GLN A 176 -14.31 -8.52 -2.00
C GLN A 176 -15.08 -7.33 -1.43
N ASP A 177 -16.39 -7.47 -1.25
CA ASP A 177 -17.21 -6.44 -0.63
C ASP A 177 -16.90 -6.29 0.87
N ALA A 178 -16.62 -7.38 1.59
CA ALA A 178 -16.17 -7.33 2.98
C ALA A 178 -14.85 -6.53 3.14
N LYS A 179 -13.94 -6.57 2.16
CA LYS A 179 -12.76 -5.70 2.18
C LYS A 179 -13.12 -4.23 2.05
N GLN A 180 -14.07 -3.90 1.16
CA GLN A 180 -14.54 -2.52 1.01
C GLN A 180 -15.19 -2.04 2.31
N ALA A 181 -16.05 -2.87 2.90
CA ALA A 181 -16.67 -2.60 4.19
C ALA A 181 -15.64 -2.37 5.30
N TYR A 182 -14.58 -3.19 5.37
CA TYR A 182 -13.50 -3.00 6.35
C TYR A 182 -12.89 -1.59 6.27
N PHE A 183 -12.56 -1.12 5.07
CA PHE A 183 -11.99 0.23 4.89
C PHE A 183 -13.01 1.31 5.23
N LEU A 184 -14.28 1.14 4.85
CA LEU A 184 -15.35 2.09 5.15
C LEU A 184 -15.62 2.21 6.65
N PHE A 185 -15.66 1.09 7.39
CA PHE A 185 -15.82 1.15 8.85
C PHE A 185 -14.59 1.74 9.55
N THR A 186 -13.39 1.44 9.04
CA THR A 186 -12.15 2.07 9.52
C THR A 186 -12.19 3.59 9.32
N GLU A 187 -12.64 4.04 8.15
CA GLU A 187 -12.78 5.44 7.80
C GLU A 187 -13.88 6.13 8.62
N ALA A 188 -15.05 5.50 8.79
CA ALA A 188 -16.13 6.01 9.63
C ALA A 188 -15.68 6.23 11.09
N ASN A 189 -14.95 5.26 11.66
CA ASN A 189 -14.32 5.40 12.97
C ASN A 189 -13.23 6.48 13.01
N GLY A 190 -12.54 6.72 11.88
CA GLY A 190 -11.58 7.81 11.73
C GLY A 190 -12.23 9.20 11.74
N TYR A 191 -13.44 9.33 11.18
CA TYR A 191 -14.21 10.57 11.24
C TYR A 191 -14.79 10.84 12.63
N SER A 192 -15.37 9.81 13.26
CA SER A 192 -15.91 9.89 14.61
C SER A 192 -15.52 8.62 15.37
N PRO A 193 -14.56 8.70 16.31
CA PRO A 193 -14.14 7.53 17.09
C PRO A 193 -15.32 6.88 17.81
N GLY A 194 -15.47 5.56 17.64
CA GLY A 194 -16.59 4.81 18.21
C GLY A 194 -17.94 5.16 17.58
N TYR A 195 -17.98 5.60 16.32
CA TYR A 195 -19.25 5.86 15.63
C TYR A 195 -20.06 4.58 15.53
N ARG A 196 -21.15 4.49 16.31
CA ARG A 196 -21.99 3.27 16.41
C ARG A 196 -21.12 2.04 16.68
N GLU A 197 -21.42 0.90 16.04
CA GLU A 197 -20.65 -0.34 16.11
C GLU A 197 -19.54 -0.40 15.05
N SER A 198 -18.97 0.73 14.62
CA SER A 198 -17.96 0.76 13.54
C SER A 198 -16.72 -0.09 13.85
N ILE A 199 -16.34 -0.24 15.12
CA ILE A 199 -15.20 -1.07 15.53
C ILE A 199 -15.54 -2.55 15.33
N GLU A 200 -16.69 -2.98 15.83
CA GLU A 200 -17.18 -4.35 15.75
C GLU A 200 -17.45 -4.75 14.29
N MET A 201 -18.09 -3.86 13.54
CA MET A 201 -18.37 -4.05 12.11
C MET A 201 -17.10 -4.10 11.28
N ARG A 202 -16.09 -3.27 11.58
CA ARG A 202 -14.76 -3.36 10.97
C ARG A 202 -14.14 -4.72 11.23
N ASP A 203 -14.16 -5.20 12.46
CA ASP A 203 -13.52 -6.46 12.83
C ASP A 203 -14.25 -7.66 12.21
N GLN A 204 -15.58 -7.61 12.14
CA GLN A 204 -16.38 -8.59 11.41
C GLN A 204 -16.08 -8.56 9.90
N ALA A 205 -16.06 -7.38 9.27
CA ALA A 205 -15.72 -7.23 7.87
C ALA A 205 -14.31 -7.74 7.57
N LYS A 206 -13.35 -7.46 8.46
CA LYS A 206 -11.99 -8.01 8.36
C LYS A 206 -11.99 -9.53 8.44
N PHE A 207 -12.73 -10.10 9.39
CA PHE A 207 -12.89 -11.53 9.48
C PHE A 207 -13.43 -12.07 8.16
N ASP A 208 -14.53 -11.55 7.62
CA ASP A 208 -15.13 -12.07 6.39
C ASP A 208 -14.23 -11.91 5.16
N ALA A 209 -13.50 -10.80 5.08
CA ALA A 209 -12.52 -10.53 4.05
C ALA A 209 -11.26 -11.42 4.12
N THR A 210 -10.92 -11.94 5.29
CA THR A 210 -9.67 -12.68 5.51
C THR A 210 -9.75 -14.09 4.92
N LEU A 211 -8.77 -14.48 4.11
CA LEU A 211 -8.57 -15.85 3.67
C LEU A 211 -7.92 -16.65 4.80
N LYS A 212 -8.59 -17.69 5.31
CA LYS A 212 -8.05 -18.60 6.32
C LYS A 212 -7.41 -19.79 5.62
N VAL A 213 -6.09 -19.89 5.74
CA VAL A 213 -5.30 -20.94 5.12
C VAL A 213 -4.70 -21.81 6.22
N VAL A 214 -5.11 -23.06 6.30
CA VAL A 214 -4.47 -24.02 7.20
C VAL A 214 -3.27 -24.60 6.49
N VAL A 215 -2.11 -24.58 7.14
CA VAL A 215 -0.85 -25.08 6.57
C VAL A 215 -0.31 -26.19 7.45
N GLU A 216 -0.17 -27.37 6.86
CA GLU A 216 0.39 -28.57 7.46
C GLU A 216 1.77 -28.86 6.82
N PRO A 217 2.89 -28.63 7.54
CA PRO A 217 4.19 -29.09 7.07
C PRO A 217 4.27 -30.63 7.15
N MET A 218 4.77 -31.26 6.10
CA MET A 218 5.14 -32.68 6.14
C MET A 218 6.47 -32.81 6.89
N LEU A 219 6.57 -33.86 7.72
CA LEU A 219 7.62 -34.08 8.71
C LEU A 219 9.05 -34.19 8.15
N ASP A 220 9.23 -34.23 6.83
CA ASP A 220 10.54 -34.37 6.20
C ASP A 220 11.25 -33.01 6.08
N ASN A 221 11.57 -32.40 7.23
CA ASN A 221 12.47 -31.24 7.32
C ASN A 221 13.90 -31.69 7.58
N SER A 222 14.40 -32.62 6.77
CA SER A 222 15.76 -33.17 6.87
C SER A 222 16.88 -32.11 6.74
N TYR A 223 16.54 -30.89 6.29
CA TYR A 223 17.46 -29.77 6.06
C TYR A 223 17.36 -28.64 7.10
N GLY A 224 16.54 -28.78 8.16
CA GLY A 224 16.51 -27.83 9.28
C GLY A 224 16.00 -26.42 8.93
N TRP A 225 15.11 -26.29 7.95
CA TRP A 225 14.51 -24.99 7.58
C TRP A 225 13.57 -24.49 8.68
N ASP A 226 13.64 -23.19 9.00
CA ASP A 226 12.68 -22.52 9.87
C ASP A 226 11.40 -22.19 9.09
N PHE A 227 10.62 -23.24 8.82
CA PHE A 227 9.34 -23.16 8.13
C PHE A 227 8.34 -22.27 8.88
N GLU A 228 8.32 -22.37 10.20
CA GLU A 228 7.31 -21.68 11.02
C GLU A 228 7.44 -20.17 10.90
N SER A 229 8.65 -19.62 11.07
CA SER A 229 8.88 -18.18 10.91
C SER A 229 8.60 -17.72 9.48
N ALA A 230 8.97 -18.51 8.47
CA ALA A 230 8.80 -18.16 7.07
C ALA A 230 7.32 -18.11 6.61
N VAL A 231 6.47 -18.99 7.14
CA VAL A 231 5.06 -19.10 6.74
C VAL A 231 4.14 -18.38 7.72
N PHE A 232 4.26 -18.64 9.02
CA PHE A 232 3.36 -18.07 10.03
C PHE A 232 3.82 -16.70 10.53
N GLY A 233 5.11 -16.36 10.36
CA GLY A 233 5.63 -15.01 10.63
C GLY A 233 5.40 -14.00 9.50
N ALA A 234 5.06 -14.47 8.28
CA ALA A 234 4.93 -13.61 7.12
C ALA A 234 3.62 -12.80 7.14
N ARG A 235 3.74 -11.46 7.14
CA ARG A 235 2.61 -10.53 6.98
C ARG A 235 2.51 -10.03 5.55
N LEU A 236 2.16 -10.92 4.62
CA LEU A 236 2.10 -10.58 3.19
C LEU A 236 0.89 -9.71 2.82
N ASN A 237 -0.23 -9.88 3.52
CA ASN A 237 -1.50 -9.21 3.25
C ASN A 237 -2.36 -9.16 4.52
N GLU A 238 -3.10 -8.06 4.75
CA GLU A 238 -3.98 -7.92 5.92
C GLU A 238 -5.22 -8.84 5.92
N PHE A 239 -5.55 -9.41 4.75
CA PHE A 239 -6.69 -10.28 4.49
C PHE A 239 -6.28 -11.72 4.15
N VAL A 240 -5.12 -12.17 4.65
CA VAL A 240 -4.70 -13.57 4.62
C VAL A 240 -4.15 -13.91 5.99
N LYS A 241 -4.59 -15.04 6.56
CA LYS A 241 -4.07 -15.55 7.81
C LYS A 241 -3.79 -17.04 7.68
N PHE A 242 -2.54 -17.40 7.96
CA PHE A 242 -2.10 -18.78 8.05
C PHE A 242 -2.36 -19.33 9.45
N TYR A 243 -2.77 -20.59 9.51
CA TYR A 243 -3.07 -21.32 10.74
C TYR A 243 -2.35 -22.67 10.70
N THR A 244 -1.84 -23.13 11.85
CA THR A 244 -1.50 -24.55 12.01
C THR A 244 -2.79 -25.38 12.21
N PRO A 245 -2.77 -26.70 11.95
CA PRO A 245 -3.93 -27.56 12.20
C PRO A 245 -4.42 -27.45 13.65
N ASP A 246 -3.51 -27.49 14.62
CA ASP A 246 -3.85 -27.36 16.04
C ASP A 246 -4.46 -25.99 16.37
N GLN A 247 -3.95 -24.91 15.77
CA GLN A 247 -4.51 -23.58 15.97
C GLN A 247 -5.91 -23.46 15.38
N ALA A 248 -6.13 -24.01 14.19
CA ALA A 248 -7.44 -24.03 13.55
C ALA A 248 -8.47 -24.77 14.41
N GLN A 249 -8.07 -25.87 15.04
CA GLN A 249 -8.91 -26.63 15.96
C GLN A 249 -9.16 -25.88 17.27
N ARG A 250 -8.12 -25.31 17.90
CA ARG A 250 -8.26 -24.51 19.13
C ARG A 250 -9.16 -23.30 18.94
N ASP A 251 -9.00 -22.57 17.83
CA ASP A 251 -9.81 -21.40 17.48
C ASP A 251 -11.22 -21.79 17.00
N SER A 252 -11.52 -23.09 16.89
CA SER A 252 -12.80 -23.62 16.39
C SER A 252 -13.21 -22.97 15.08
N LEU A 253 -12.27 -22.88 14.13
CA LEU A 253 -12.49 -22.20 12.85
C LEU A 253 -13.67 -22.83 12.10
N LYS A 254 -14.77 -22.09 12.01
CA LYS A 254 -15.97 -22.52 11.28
C LYS A 254 -15.78 -22.55 9.77
N ARG A 255 -14.81 -21.80 9.24
CA ARG A 255 -14.51 -21.68 7.81
C ARG A 255 -13.01 -21.78 7.57
N ILE A 256 -12.61 -22.77 6.78
CA ILE A 256 -11.27 -22.91 6.23
C ILE A 256 -11.40 -22.72 4.73
N ASP A 257 -10.72 -21.72 4.17
CA ASP A 257 -10.83 -21.41 2.75
C ASP A 257 -9.84 -22.25 1.93
N GLN A 258 -8.67 -22.58 2.51
CA GLN A 258 -7.64 -23.41 1.86
C GLN A 258 -6.93 -24.29 2.89
N PHE A 259 -6.58 -25.50 2.47
CA PHE A 259 -5.69 -26.39 3.19
C PHE A 259 -4.45 -26.65 2.33
N LEU A 260 -3.27 -26.31 2.87
CA LEU A 260 -1.99 -26.48 2.20
C LEU A 260 -1.18 -27.52 2.95
N ARG A 261 -0.78 -28.59 2.25
CA ARG A 261 0.22 -29.51 2.74
C ARG A 261 1.54 -29.22 2.03
N ILE A 262 2.58 -28.91 2.79
CA ILE A 262 3.88 -28.51 2.24
C ILE A 262 4.91 -29.58 2.57
N SER A 263 5.53 -30.14 1.53
CA SER A 263 6.65 -31.08 1.65
C SER A 263 7.90 -30.47 1.02
N PHE A 264 9.03 -30.59 1.71
CA PHE A 264 10.33 -30.15 1.21
C PHE A 264 11.11 -31.36 0.69
N ASN A 265 11.00 -31.66 -0.60
CA ASN A 265 11.66 -32.82 -1.21
C ASN A 265 13.13 -32.53 -1.61
N GLY A 266 13.80 -31.60 -0.92
CA GLY A 266 15.14 -31.10 -1.25
C GLY A 266 15.15 -29.86 -2.15
N PHE A 267 16.26 -29.12 -2.12
CA PHE A 267 16.50 -27.92 -2.93
C PHE A 267 17.10 -28.31 -4.29
N GLN A 268 16.48 -27.86 -5.38
CA GLN A 268 17.00 -28.00 -6.74
C GLN A 268 17.32 -26.60 -7.27
N GLU A 269 18.54 -26.37 -7.76
CA GLU A 269 19.00 -25.06 -8.26
C GLU A 269 18.37 -24.67 -9.63
N SER A 270 17.47 -25.52 -10.14
CA SER A 270 16.71 -25.29 -11.37
C SER A 270 15.45 -24.45 -11.12
N ARG A 271 14.88 -23.86 -12.18
CA ARG A 271 13.69 -23.00 -12.08
C ARG A 271 12.53 -23.77 -11.42
N PRO A 272 11.81 -23.17 -10.45
CA PRO A 272 10.70 -23.84 -9.77
C PRO A 272 9.59 -24.20 -10.77
N ASN A 273 9.23 -25.49 -10.83
CA ASN A 273 8.09 -25.96 -11.60
C ASN A 273 6.82 -25.88 -10.75
N ILE A 274 5.93 -24.94 -11.05
CA ILE A 274 4.61 -24.84 -10.40
C ILE A 274 3.67 -25.79 -11.13
N THR A 275 3.28 -26.89 -10.47
CA THR A 275 2.31 -27.84 -11.01
C THR A 275 0.98 -27.68 -10.25
N LYS A 276 -0.11 -27.38 -10.95
CA LYS A 276 -1.46 -27.33 -10.36
C LYS A 276 -2.18 -28.64 -10.68
N ARG A 277 -2.58 -29.38 -9.65
CA ARG A 277 -3.44 -30.57 -9.78
C ARG A 277 -4.73 -30.30 -9.01
N SER A 278 -5.86 -30.33 -9.70
CA SER A 278 -7.19 -30.17 -9.10
C SER A 278 -7.86 -31.53 -9.12
N GLU A 279 -8.20 -32.06 -7.95
CA GLU A 279 -8.96 -33.30 -7.81
C GLU A 279 -10.39 -32.94 -7.36
N SER A 280 -11.38 -33.23 -8.22
CA SER A 280 -12.80 -33.11 -7.87
C SER A 280 -13.24 -34.38 -7.17
N TYR A 281 -13.60 -34.29 -5.89
CA TYR A 281 -14.26 -35.40 -5.20
C TYR A 281 -15.70 -35.50 -5.71
N ALA A 282 -16.16 -36.72 -5.99
CA ALA A 282 -17.54 -36.94 -6.42
C ALA A 282 -18.50 -36.80 -5.23
N ASP A 283 -19.55 -35.99 -5.38
CA ASP A 283 -20.62 -35.76 -4.39
C ASP A 283 -21.45 -37.01 -4.03
N SER A 284 -21.13 -38.17 -4.62
CA SER A 284 -21.95 -39.38 -4.56
C SER A 284 -21.16 -40.53 -3.95
N VAL A 285 -21.52 -40.97 -2.75
CA VAL A 285 -20.90 -42.13 -2.08
C VAL A 285 -21.81 -43.34 -2.25
N LYS A 286 -21.24 -44.53 -2.54
CA LYS A 286 -22.00 -45.79 -2.62
C LYS A 286 -22.53 -46.12 -1.22
N THR A 287 -23.85 -46.14 -1.07
CA THR A 287 -24.53 -46.36 0.22
C THR A 287 -25.24 -47.70 0.30
N GLY A 288 -25.34 -48.43 -0.80
CA GLY A 288 -25.91 -49.78 -0.80
C GLY A 288 -26.03 -50.38 -2.20
N GLU A 289 -26.79 -51.47 -2.30
CA GLU A 289 -27.15 -52.13 -3.56
C GLU A 289 -28.64 -52.43 -3.56
N LYS A 290 -29.33 -52.21 -4.68
CA LYS A 290 -30.74 -52.54 -4.87
C LYS A 290 -30.89 -53.51 -6.03
N THR A 291 -31.74 -54.53 -5.87
CA THR A 291 -32.03 -55.48 -6.92
C THR A 291 -33.11 -54.93 -7.85
N VAL A 292 -32.81 -54.79 -9.14
CA VAL A 292 -33.78 -54.44 -10.20
C VAL A 292 -33.67 -55.52 -11.28
N GLY A 293 -34.77 -56.22 -11.55
CA GLY A 293 -34.79 -57.29 -12.57
C GLY A 293 -33.86 -58.48 -12.27
N GLY A 294 -33.60 -58.79 -11.00
CA GLY A 294 -32.74 -59.90 -10.58
C GLY A 294 -31.23 -59.59 -10.56
N GLN A 295 -30.80 -58.40 -11.01
CA GLN A 295 -29.42 -57.93 -10.88
C GLN A 295 -29.28 -56.89 -9.77
N LYS A 296 -28.18 -57.00 -9.00
CA LYS A 296 -27.82 -56.01 -7.98
C LYS A 296 -27.17 -54.79 -8.64
N VAL A 297 -27.76 -53.61 -8.43
CA VAL A 297 -27.25 -52.34 -8.94
C VAL A 297 -26.82 -51.47 -7.75
N PRO A 298 -25.62 -50.85 -7.78
CA PRO A 298 -25.16 -49.98 -6.70
C PRO A 298 -26.04 -48.73 -6.59
N VAL A 299 -26.40 -48.38 -5.36
CA VAL A 299 -27.13 -47.16 -5.00
C VAL A 299 -26.13 -46.15 -4.46
N TYR A 300 -26.16 -44.95 -5.03
CA TYR A 300 -25.35 -43.83 -4.58
C TYR A 300 -26.25 -42.79 -3.92
N HIS A 301 -25.83 -42.26 -2.76
CA HIS A 301 -26.46 -41.08 -2.17
C HIS A 301 -25.56 -39.87 -2.32
N LYS A 302 -26.20 -38.73 -2.60
CA LYS A 302 -25.55 -37.44 -2.64
C LYS A 302 -25.24 -37.00 -1.21
N VAL A 303 -23.99 -36.69 -0.91
CA VAL A 303 -23.59 -36.14 0.38
C VAL A 303 -23.84 -34.63 0.31
N SER A 304 -24.89 -34.17 0.97
CA SER A 304 -25.15 -32.73 1.13
C SER A 304 -24.30 -32.20 2.28
N GLY A 305 -23.31 -31.37 1.96
CA GLY A 305 -22.60 -30.49 2.91
C GLY A 305 -23.34 -29.18 3.10
#